data_AF-A0A1G7CKN0-F1
#
_entry.id   AF-A0A1G7CKN0-F1
#
_cell.length_a   1.000
_cell.length_b   1.000
_cell.length_c   1.000
_cell.angle_alpha   90.00
_cell.angle_beta   90.00
_cell.angle_gamma   90.00
#
_symmetry.space_group_name_H-M   'P 1'
#
loop_
_entity.id
_entity.type
_entity.pdbx_description
1 polymer ?
#
loop_
_entity_poly.entity_id
_entity_poly.type
_entity_poly.pdbx_seq_one_letter_code
_entity_poly.pdbx_strand_id
1 'polypeptide(L)'
;MEYILVAFIIAVITLISIKRNKIYNRLIEIVIKSIVKTIQNKEPEIVCMIYNRLPPFFKERTNSKIVAEIVSLTIQLSGELYVTKRNK
;
A
#
# COMPACT_ATOMS: atom_id res chain seq x y z
N MET A 1 6.79 -17.78 -15.33
CA MET A 1 6.38 -16.66 -14.43
C MET A 1 5.16 -16.99 -13.59
N GLU A 2 4.24 -17.85 -14.05
CA GLU A 2 3.01 -18.21 -13.33
C GLU A 2 3.27 -18.97 -12.01
N TYR A 3 4.25 -19.88 -11.98
CA TYR A 3 4.58 -20.66 -10.78
C TYR A 3 5.09 -19.82 -9.59
N ILE A 4 5.75 -18.69 -9.86
CA ILE A 4 6.24 -17.78 -8.82
C ILE A 4 5.07 -17.06 -8.16
N LEU A 5 4.08 -16.68 -8.97
CA LEU A 5 2.89 -15.97 -8.52
C LEU A 5 1.97 -16.90 -7.71
N VAL A 6 1.86 -18.17 -8.14
CA VAL A 6 1.15 -19.22 -7.38
C VAL A 6 1.84 -19.52 -6.05
N ALA A 7 3.17 -19.63 -6.04
CA ALA A 7 3.93 -19.83 -4.80
C ALA A 7 3.79 -18.65 -3.83
N PHE A 8 3.73 -17.42 -4.34
CA PHE A 8 3.49 -16.22 -3.55
C PHE A 8 2.09 -16.22 -2.92
N ILE A 9 1.07 -16.59 -3.69
CA ILE A 9 -0.32 -16.70 -3.19
C ILE A 9 -0.42 -17.78 -2.11
N ILE A 10 0.17 -18.95 -2.34
CA ILE A 10 0.18 -20.04 -1.35
C ILE A 10 0.94 -19.61 -0.08
N ALA A 11 2.06 -18.92 -0.21
CA ALA A 11 2.81 -18.39 0.93
C ALA A 11 1.97 -17.39 1.73
N VAL A 12 1.25 -16.49 1.08
CA VAL A 12 0.36 -15.51 1.73
C VAL A 12 -0.82 -16.21 2.43
N ILE A 13 -1.46 -17.18 1.79
CA ILE A 13 -2.57 -17.95 2.37
C ILE A 13 -2.08 -18.76 3.57
N THR A 14 -0.93 -19.42 3.44
CA THR A 14 -0.33 -20.24 4.52
C THR A 14 0.09 -19.36 5.68
N LEU A 15 0.60 -18.15 5.42
CA LEU A 15 0.76 -17.11 6.44
C LEU A 15 -0.61 -16.96 7.13
N ILE A 16 -1.66 -16.56 6.41
CA ILE A 16 -2.97 -16.22 6.99
C ILE A 16 -3.58 -17.36 7.82
N SER A 17 -3.36 -18.62 7.42
CA SER A 17 -3.86 -19.82 8.11
C SER A 17 -3.08 -20.21 9.38
N ILE A 18 -1.86 -19.71 9.60
CA ILE A 18 -1.11 -19.96 10.85
C ILE A 18 -1.72 -19.10 11.96
N LYS A 19 -2.76 -19.69 12.57
CA LYS A 19 -3.37 -19.39 13.87
C LYS A 19 -2.77 -18.17 14.54
N ARG A 20 -3.48 -17.03 14.41
CA ARG A 20 -3.31 -15.69 15.04
C ARG A 20 -2.41 -15.66 16.29
N ASN A 21 -1.14 -15.98 16.11
CA ASN A 21 -0.16 -16.06 17.17
C ASN A 21 0.46 -14.68 17.29
N LYS A 22 0.92 -14.29 18.48
CA LYS A 22 1.55 -12.97 18.71
C LYS A 22 2.70 -12.68 17.71
N ILE A 23 3.39 -13.74 17.27
CA ILE A 23 4.42 -13.74 16.22
C ILE A 23 3.83 -13.45 14.84
N TYR A 24 2.67 -14.03 14.52
CA TYR A 24 1.95 -13.83 13.27
C TYR A 24 1.54 -12.37 13.07
N ASN A 25 1.04 -11.73 14.13
CA ASN A 25 0.78 -10.29 14.13
C ASN A 25 2.08 -9.52 13.86
N ARG A 26 3.18 -9.80 14.58
CA ARG A 26 4.47 -9.12 14.31
C ARG A 26 4.94 -9.27 12.86
N LEU A 27 4.83 -10.46 12.28
CA LEU A 27 5.21 -10.70 10.88
C LEU A 27 4.32 -9.94 9.91
N ILE A 28 3.00 -9.95 10.11
CA ILE A 28 2.07 -9.13 9.33
C ILE A 28 2.45 -7.64 9.42
N GLU A 29 2.82 -7.15 10.61
CA GLU A 29 3.21 -5.75 10.80
C GLU A 29 4.44 -5.38 9.97
N ILE A 30 5.45 -6.26 9.97
CA ILE A 30 6.70 -6.07 9.23
C ILE A 30 6.41 -6.09 7.73
N VAL A 31 5.58 -7.04 7.28
CA VAL A 31 5.17 -7.14 5.87
C VAL A 31 4.43 -5.88 5.43
N ILE A 32 3.45 -5.40 6.22
CA ILE A 32 2.72 -4.17 5.90
C ILE A 32 3.64 -2.96 5.91
N LYS A 33 4.51 -2.80 6.92
CA LYS A 33 5.49 -1.70 6.96
C LYS A 33 6.40 -1.72 5.73
N SER A 34 6.82 -2.91 5.29
CA SER A 34 7.63 -3.08 4.09
C SER A 34 6.85 -2.70 2.82
N ILE A 35 5.58 -3.10 2.73
CA ILE A 35 4.69 -2.73 1.62
C ILE A 35 4.49 -1.22 1.58
N VAL A 36 4.14 -0.59 2.71
CA VAL A 36 3.95 0.86 2.82
C VAL A 36 5.21 1.60 2.42
N LYS A 37 6.39 1.18 2.91
CA LYS A 37 7.68 1.78 2.53
C LYS A 37 8.00 1.63 1.05
N THR A 38 7.66 0.48 0.47
CA THR A 38 7.81 0.23 -0.97
C THR A 38 6.89 1.13 -1.80
N ILE A 39 5.65 1.34 -1.33
CA ILE A 39 4.68 2.24 -1.98
C ILE A 39 5.14 3.70 -1.84
N GLN A 40 5.63 4.13 -0.67
CA GLN A 40 6.20 5.47 -0.46
C GLN A 40 7.38 5.74 -1.40
N ASN A 41 8.29 4.78 -1.58
CA ASN A 41 9.41 4.95 -2.51
C ASN A 41 8.95 5.08 -3.98
N LYS A 42 7.78 4.55 -4.32
CA LYS A 42 7.16 4.65 -5.64
C LYS A 42 6.13 5.77 -5.74
N GLU A 43 5.96 6.58 -4.69
CA GLU A 43 5.01 7.69 -4.66
C GLU A 43 5.16 8.63 -5.86
N PRO A 44 6.38 9.04 -6.30
CA PRO A 44 6.54 9.90 -7.47
C PRO A 44 6.00 9.27 -8.77
N GLU A 45 6.22 7.97 -8.96
CA GLU A 45 5.69 7.21 -10.11
C GLU A 45 4.16 7.09 -10.04
N ILE A 46 3.62 6.82 -8.85
CA ILE A 46 2.18 6.70 -8.62
C ILE A 46 1.48 8.03 -8.90
N VAL A 47 2.03 9.13 -8.40
CA VAL A 47 1.52 10.49 -8.65
C VAL A 47 1.55 10.81 -10.13
N CYS A 48 2.66 10.52 -10.81
CA CYS A 48 2.78 10.73 -12.26
C CYS A 48 1.75 9.90 -13.04
N MET A 49 1.58 8.62 -12.68
CA MET A 49 0.62 7.72 -13.32
C MET A 49 -0.82 8.17 -13.13
N ILE A 50 -1.19 8.56 -11.89
CA ILE A 50 -2.52 9.07 -11.57
C ILE A 50 -2.76 10.37 -12.34
N TYR A 51 -1.83 11.32 -12.26
CA TYR A 51 -1.95 12.60 -12.95
C TYR A 51 -2.11 12.39 -14.47
N ASN A 52 -1.33 11.50 -15.07
CA ASN A 52 -1.42 11.22 -16.51
C ASN A 52 -2.74 10.56 -16.92
N ARG A 53 -3.33 9.73 -16.06
CA ARG A 53 -4.63 9.09 -16.29
C ARG A 53 -5.83 9.97 -15.98
N LEU A 54 -5.64 11.12 -15.32
CA LEU A 54 -6.75 12.05 -15.08
C LEU A 54 -7.33 12.54 -16.42
N PRO A 55 -8.67 12.58 -16.54
CA PRO A 55 -9.31 13.21 -17.68
C PRO A 55 -8.92 14.70 -17.81
N PRO A 56 -8.92 15.27 -19.02
CA PRO A 56 -8.51 16.67 -19.25
C PRO A 56 -9.24 17.67 -18.34
N PHE A 57 -10.55 17.48 -18.14
CA PHE A 57 -11.38 18.28 -17.24
C PHE A 57 -10.85 18.34 -15.80
N PHE A 58 -10.29 17.24 -15.30
CA PHE A 58 -9.70 17.20 -13.96
C PHE A 58 -8.28 17.77 -13.94
N LYS A 59 -7.50 17.58 -15.02
CA LYS A 59 -6.15 18.18 -15.16
C LYS A 59 -6.18 19.70 -15.22
N GLU A 60 -7.23 20.28 -15.79
CA GLU A 60 -7.41 21.74 -15.81
C GLU A 60 -7.69 22.32 -14.42
N ARG A 61 -8.27 21.52 -13.52
CA ARG A 61 -8.67 21.93 -12.17
C ARG A 61 -7.74 21.41 -11.07
N THR A 62 -6.79 20.55 -11.43
CA THR A 62 -5.92 19.82 -10.51
C THR A 62 -4.50 19.94 -10.99
N ASN A 63 -3.59 20.42 -10.15
CA ASN A 63 -2.16 20.40 -10.43
C ASN A 63 -1.53 19.13 -9.86
N SER A 64 -0.39 18.69 -10.42
CA SER A 64 0.40 17.54 -9.96
C SER A 64 0.72 17.60 -8.47
N LYS A 65 0.87 18.80 -7.90
CA LYS A 65 1.03 19.02 -6.46
C LYS A 65 -0.17 18.54 -5.63
N ILE A 66 -1.39 18.80 -6.09
CA ILE A 66 -2.62 18.35 -5.40
C ILE A 66 -2.73 16.83 -5.46
N VAL A 67 -2.39 16.23 -6.62
CA VAL A 67 -2.33 14.76 -6.74
C VAL A 67 -1.28 14.17 -5.82
N ALA A 68 -0.12 14.81 -5.70
CA ALA A 68 0.93 14.39 -4.77
C ALA A 68 0.45 14.40 -3.32
N GLU A 69 -0.19 15.49 -2.89
CA GLU A 69 -0.74 15.60 -1.54
C GLU A 69 -1.80 14.52 -1.25
N ILE A 70 -2.71 14.25 -2.19
CA ILE A 70 -3.73 13.19 -2.05
C ILE A 70 -3.08 11.81 -1.94
N VAL A 71 -2.10 11.51 -2.79
CA VAL A 71 -1.40 10.21 -2.75
C VAL A 71 -0.63 10.07 -1.45
N SER A 72 0.10 11.10 -1.02
CA SER A 72 0.86 11.09 0.23
C SER A 72 -0.04 10.88 1.44
N LEU A 73 -1.16 11.62 1.52
CA LEU A 73 -2.16 11.47 2.58
C LEU A 73 -2.77 10.07 2.58
N THR A 74 -3.07 9.50 1.41
CA THR A 74 -3.62 8.15 1.30
C THR A 74 -2.62 7.09 1.79
N ILE A 75 -1.33 7.26 1.47
CA ILE A 75 -0.27 6.36 1.94
C ILE A 75 -0.07 6.50 3.47
N GLN A 76 -0.11 7.71 4.01
CA GLN A 76 -0.02 7.94 5.46
C GLN A 76 -1.22 7.34 6.20
N LEU A 77 -2.45 7.64 5.78
CA LEU A 77 -3.68 7.13 6.41
C LEU A 77 -3.76 5.60 6.36
N SER A 78 -3.34 4.98 5.25
CA SER A 78 -3.30 3.52 5.14
C SER A 78 -2.26 2.88 6.05
N GLY A 79 -1.12 3.55 6.29
CA GLY A 79 -0.16 3.16 7.31
C GLY A 79 -0.71 3.29 8.74
N GLU A 80 -1.35 4.41 9.05
CA GLU A 80 -1.89 4.71 10.38
C GLU A 80 -3.08 3.82 10.76
N LEU A 81 -4.03 3.59 9.84
CA LEU A 81 -5.17 2.69 10.07
C LEU A 81 -4.72 1.28 10.47
N TYR A 82 -3.57 0.83 9.97
CA TYR A 82 -2.99 -0.46 10.34
C TYR A 82 -2.37 -0.46 11.74
N VAL A 83 -1.80 0.65 12.19
CA VAL A 83 -1.25 0.82 13.54
C VAL A 83 -2.38 0.96 14.57
N THR A 84 -3.40 1.78 14.26
CA THR A 84 -4.51 2.10 15.17
C THR A 84 -5.43 0.90 15.42
N LYS A 85 -5.60 -0.02 14.46
CA LYS A 85 -6.40 -1.25 14.63
C LYS A 85 -5.78 -2.27 15.61
N ARG A 86 -4.55 -2.05 16.11
CA ARG A 86 -3.87 -2.93 17.09
C ARG A 86 -3.79 -2.39 18.51
N ASN A 87 -4.05 -1.10 18.72
CA ASN A 87 -3.99 -0.46 20.04
C ASN A 87 -5.35 -0.39 20.75
N LYS A 88 -6.37 -1.08 20.23
CA LYS A 88 -7.72 -1.20 20.79
C LYS A 88 -8.09 -2.67 20.89
#